data_AF-J2TND7-F1
#
_entry.id   AF-J2TND7-F1
#
_cell.length_a   1.000
_cell.length_b   1.000
_cell.length_c   1.000
_cell.angle_alpha   90.00
_cell.angle_beta   90.00
_cell.angle_gamma   90.00
#
_symmetry.space_group_name_H-M   'P 1'
#
loop_
_entity.id
_entity.type
_entity.pdbx_description
1 polymer ?
#
loop_
_entity_poly.entity_id
_entity_poly.type
_entity_poly.pdbx_seq_one_letter_code
_entity_poly.pdbx_strand_id
1 'polypeptide(L)'
;MNPQSVISNHPCTLVRPLGALSGWQERRAKELMLRDLGSCVRISEIAEHCNLSRSHFSRAFKKVTGHSPQGWLVMMKIEKAKSLLITSMPITDVVYECGFADHSHFTRTFSRLEGMTPRAWRRAFDHATSHPRQPPVIDRDIPNWRTHDSLVDSVGQSRAQELHA
;
A
#
# COMPACT_ATOMS: atom_id res chain seq x y z
N MET A 1 -59.57 23.55 -11.81
CA MET A 1 -58.65 23.96 -10.72
C MET A 1 -58.11 22.69 -10.08
N ASN A 2 -56.84 22.37 -10.29
CA ASN A 2 -56.19 21.16 -9.79
C ASN A 2 -55.11 21.58 -8.78
N PRO A 3 -55.27 21.30 -7.48
CA PRO A 3 -54.26 21.65 -6.49
C PRO A 3 -53.17 20.58 -6.42
N GLN A 4 -51.99 20.98 -6.93
CA GLN A 4 -50.63 20.53 -6.63
C GLN A 4 -50.43 19.20 -5.89
N SER A 5 -49.88 18.22 -6.59
CA SER A 5 -49.11 17.13 -5.97
C SER A 5 -47.62 17.30 -6.33
N VAL A 6 -46.94 17.93 -5.38
CA VAL A 6 -45.53 17.83 -5.01
C VAL A 6 -44.61 16.98 -5.90
N ILE A 7 -43.60 17.64 -6.46
CA ILE A 7 -42.39 17.03 -7.00
C ILE A 7 -41.62 16.46 -5.81
N SER A 8 -41.72 15.15 -5.57
CA SER A 8 -40.94 14.47 -4.54
C SER A 8 -39.50 14.29 -5.02
N ASN A 9 -38.67 15.30 -4.72
CA ASN A 9 -37.20 15.20 -4.73
C ASN A 9 -36.79 14.00 -3.85
N HIS A 10 -36.46 12.87 -4.46
CA HIS A 10 -35.75 11.80 -3.78
C HIS A 10 -34.26 12.11 -3.87
N PRO A 11 -33.58 12.51 -2.78
CA PRO A 11 -32.12 12.49 -2.77
C PRO A 11 -31.69 11.04 -2.98
N CYS A 12 -30.87 10.84 -4.03
CA CYS A 12 -30.27 9.56 -4.37
C CYS A 12 -29.38 9.11 -3.20
N THR A 13 -29.94 8.31 -2.29
CA THR A 13 -29.21 7.77 -1.14
C THR A 13 -28.25 6.69 -1.64
N LEU A 14 -27.01 7.09 -1.92
CA LEU A 14 -25.92 6.17 -2.17
C LEU A 14 -25.68 5.34 -0.90
N VAL A 15 -26.30 4.15 -0.85
CA VAL A 15 -26.15 3.17 0.23
C VAL A 15 -24.68 2.79 0.30
N ARG A 16 -23.94 3.39 1.25
CA ARG A 16 -22.55 3.05 1.50
C ARG A 16 -22.52 1.60 1.97
N PRO A 17 -21.71 0.71 1.37
CA PRO A 17 -21.68 -0.67 1.79
C PRO A 17 -21.35 -0.74 3.29
N LEU A 18 -22.24 -1.32 4.09
CA LEU A 18 -22.00 -1.51 5.53
C LEU A 18 -20.63 -2.16 5.73
N GLY A 19 -19.79 -1.57 6.57
CA GLY A 19 -18.42 -2.02 6.83
C GLY A 19 -17.34 -1.56 5.83
N ALA A 20 -17.62 -0.59 4.95
CA ALA A 20 -16.59 0.13 4.17
C ALA A 20 -16.10 1.38 4.93
N LEU A 21 -14.84 1.79 4.72
CA LEU A 21 -14.32 3.02 5.33
C LEU A 21 -15.15 4.24 4.89
N SER A 22 -15.37 5.20 5.79
CA SER A 22 -15.86 6.52 5.40
C SER A 22 -14.91 7.21 4.41
N GLY A 23 -15.43 8.09 3.54
CA GLY A 23 -14.57 8.79 2.57
C GLY A 23 -13.45 9.60 3.24
N TRP A 24 -13.73 10.16 4.42
CA TRP A 24 -12.71 10.83 5.23
C TRP A 24 -11.74 9.82 5.87
N GLN A 25 -12.21 8.67 6.38
CA GLN A 25 -11.33 7.62 6.94
C GLN A 25 -10.40 7.05 5.89
N GLU A 26 -10.89 6.80 4.68
CA GLU A 26 -10.08 6.33 3.57
C GLU A 26 -8.99 7.34 3.22
N ARG A 27 -9.36 8.61 3.04
CA ARG A 27 -8.41 9.69 2.76
C ARG A 27 -7.36 9.80 3.86
N ARG A 28 -7.80 9.82 5.12
CA ARG A 28 -6.92 9.93 6.29
C ARG A 28 -5.97 8.74 6.39
N ALA A 29 -6.47 7.52 6.17
CA ALA A 29 -5.66 6.32 6.18
C ALA A 29 -4.60 6.36 5.08
N LYS A 30 -4.97 6.73 3.85
CA LYS A 30 -4.02 6.88 2.73
C LYS A 30 -2.97 7.93 3.02
N GLU A 31 -3.35 9.10 3.55
CA GLU A 31 -2.40 10.15 3.94
C GLU A 31 -1.39 9.67 4.98
N LEU A 32 -1.85 9.00 6.04
CA LEU A 32 -0.98 8.45 7.08
C LEU A 32 -0.02 7.39 6.50
N MET A 33 -0.54 6.53 5.63
CA MET A 33 0.26 5.51 4.96
C MET A 33 1.31 6.09 4.01
N LEU A 34 0.99 7.17 3.29
CA LEU A 34 1.89 7.80 2.33
C LEU A 34 2.98 8.64 2.99
N ARG A 35 2.67 9.27 4.14
CA ARG A 35 3.64 10.06 4.90
C ARG A 35 4.87 9.25 5.30
N ASP A 36 4.65 7.99 5.65
CA ASP A 36 5.64 7.12 6.27
C ASP A 36 6.07 5.96 5.34
N LEU A 37 6.00 6.15 4.02
CA LEU A 37 6.38 5.11 3.03
C LEU A 37 7.81 4.59 3.20
N GLY A 38 8.74 5.41 3.70
CA GLY A 38 10.13 5.02 3.97
C GLY A 38 10.34 4.31 5.31
N SER A 39 9.34 4.31 6.21
CA SER A 39 9.45 3.73 7.55
C SER A 39 8.49 2.54 7.74
N CYS A 40 8.66 1.81 8.84
CA CYS A 40 7.81 0.67 9.17
C CYS A 40 6.41 1.14 9.63
N VAL A 41 5.49 1.30 8.67
CA VAL A 41 4.11 1.69 8.93
C VAL A 41 3.35 0.57 9.67
N ARG A 42 2.86 0.87 10.87
CA ARG A 42 2.03 -0.05 11.67
C ARG A 42 0.56 0.12 11.34
N ILE A 43 -0.06 -0.92 10.78
CA ILE A 43 -1.49 -0.90 10.41
C ILE A 43 -2.41 -0.72 11.63
N SER A 44 -1.99 -1.16 12.81
CA SER A 44 -2.74 -0.95 14.06
C SER A 44 -2.89 0.54 14.39
N GLU A 45 -1.82 1.31 14.26
CA GLU A 45 -1.81 2.74 14.55
C GLU A 45 -2.72 3.53 13.58
N ILE A 46 -2.68 3.18 12.29
CA ILE A 46 -3.59 3.77 11.29
C ILE A 46 -5.05 3.43 11.62
N ALA A 47 -5.31 2.20 12.05
CA ALA A 47 -6.65 1.77 12.43
C ALA A 47 -7.17 2.54 13.66
N GLU A 48 -6.31 2.76 14.66
CA GLU A 48 -6.61 3.58 15.84
C GLU A 48 -6.95 5.03 15.45
N HIS A 49 -6.18 5.64 14.53
CA HIS A 49 -6.50 6.95 13.97
C HIS A 49 -7.82 7.02 13.20
N CYS A 50 -8.35 5.86 12.78
CA CYS A 50 -9.66 5.76 12.15
C CYS A 50 -10.77 5.35 13.13
N ASN A 51 -10.48 5.20 14.43
CA ASN A 51 -11.36 4.65 15.46
C ASN A 51 -11.87 3.24 15.13
N LEU A 52 -11.01 2.40 14.54
CA LEU A 52 -11.32 1.03 14.14
C LEU A 52 -10.33 0.04 14.75
N SER A 53 -10.80 -1.18 15.02
CA SER A 53 -9.88 -2.28 15.26
C SER A 53 -9.11 -2.62 13.98
N ARG A 54 -7.86 -3.11 14.11
CA ARG A 54 -7.02 -3.54 12.97
C ARG A 54 -7.76 -4.44 11.99
N SER A 55 -8.52 -5.40 12.51
CA SER A 55 -9.28 -6.38 11.71
C SER A 55 -10.47 -5.76 10.99
N HIS A 56 -11.16 -4.80 11.61
CA HIS A 56 -12.24 -4.07 10.95
C HIS A 56 -11.65 -3.14 9.87
N PHE A 57 -10.61 -2.38 10.20
CA PHE A 57 -9.90 -1.51 9.27
C PHE A 57 -9.41 -2.28 8.04
N SER A 58 -8.77 -3.44 8.20
CA SER A 58 -8.23 -4.21 7.07
C SER A 58 -9.33 -4.68 6.12
N ARG A 59 -10.48 -5.10 6.64
CA ARG A 59 -11.65 -5.50 5.83
C ARG A 59 -12.27 -4.29 5.14
N ALA A 60 -12.49 -3.21 5.88
CA ALA A 60 -13.10 -1.99 5.39
C ALA A 60 -12.24 -1.31 4.31
N PHE A 61 -10.92 -1.26 4.52
CA PHE A 61 -9.95 -0.73 3.59
C PHE A 61 -9.93 -1.56 2.30
N LYS A 62 -9.85 -2.88 2.40
CA LYS A 62 -9.90 -3.78 1.24
C LYS A 62 -11.19 -3.63 0.45
N LYS A 63 -12.33 -3.43 1.12
CA LYS A 63 -13.62 -3.24 0.47
C LYS A 63 -13.67 -1.96 -0.38
N VAL A 64 -12.91 -0.93 0.01
CA VAL A 64 -12.86 0.36 -0.68
C VAL A 64 -11.75 0.40 -1.73
N THR A 65 -10.56 -0.12 -1.41
CA THR A 65 -9.38 -0.02 -2.28
C THR A 65 -9.15 -1.25 -3.16
N GLY A 66 -9.81 -2.38 -2.87
CA GLY A 66 -9.55 -3.68 -3.50
C GLY A 66 -8.36 -4.44 -2.90
N HIS A 67 -7.50 -3.77 -2.12
CA HIS A 67 -6.24 -4.31 -1.62
C HIS A 67 -6.19 -4.31 -0.10
N SER A 68 -5.46 -5.25 0.51
CA SER A 68 -5.17 -5.15 1.95
C SER A 68 -4.32 -3.90 2.23
N PRO A 69 -4.38 -3.34 3.45
CA PRO A 69 -3.53 -2.20 3.81
C PRO A 69 -2.04 -2.41 3.50
N GLN A 70 -1.50 -3.58 3.86
CA GLN A 70 -0.12 -3.95 3.57
C GLN A 70 0.15 -4.10 2.06
N GLY A 71 -0.75 -4.76 1.33
CA GLY A 71 -0.60 -4.90 -0.12
C GLY A 71 -0.63 -3.53 -0.83
N TRP A 72 -1.46 -2.62 -0.36
CA TRP A 72 -1.53 -1.26 -0.87
C TRP A 72 -0.24 -0.48 -0.60
N LEU A 73 0.32 -0.56 0.62
CA LEU A 73 1.63 0.02 0.94
C LEU A 73 2.74 -0.50 0.02
N VAL A 74 2.78 -1.82 -0.20
CA VAL A 74 3.79 -2.43 -1.09
C VAL A 74 3.68 -1.87 -2.51
N MET A 75 2.46 -1.73 -3.06
CA MET A 75 2.28 -1.13 -4.38
C MET A 75 2.77 0.32 -4.40
N MET A 76 2.43 1.12 -3.39
CA MET A 76 2.90 2.51 -3.30
C MET A 76 4.43 2.61 -3.16
N LYS A 77 5.06 1.67 -2.43
CA LYS A 77 6.52 1.56 -2.35
C LYS A 77 7.15 1.25 -3.70
N ILE A 78 6.55 0.35 -4.50
CA ILE A 78 7.02 0.05 -5.85
C ILE A 78 6.81 1.23 -6.80
N GLU A 79 5.69 1.93 -6.71
CA GLU A 79 5.47 3.17 -7.48
C GLU A 79 6.52 4.24 -7.15
N LYS A 80 6.84 4.44 -5.87
CA LYS A 80 7.97 5.29 -5.45
C LYS A 80 9.29 4.78 -6.04
N ALA A 81 9.55 3.47 -5.95
CA ALA A 81 10.77 2.88 -6.49
C ALA A 81 10.92 3.12 -7.99
N LYS A 82 9.85 3.00 -8.79
CA LYS A 82 9.88 3.27 -10.23
C LYS A 82 10.33 4.69 -10.52
N SER A 83 9.84 5.67 -9.76
CA SER A 83 10.25 7.08 -9.88
C SER A 83 11.70 7.33 -9.47
N LEU A 84 12.25 6.54 -8.55
CA LEU A 84 13.66 6.65 -8.15
C LEU A 84 14.59 5.86 -9.08
N LEU A 85 14.12 4.76 -9.67
CA LEU A 85 14.92 3.92 -10.55
C LEU A 85 15.30 4.60 -11.86
N ILE A 86 14.52 5.59 -12.30
CA ILE A 86 14.83 6.45 -13.46
C ILE A 86 15.88 7.53 -13.16
N THR A 87 16.26 7.70 -11.89
CA THR A 87 17.32 8.63 -11.49
C THR A 87 18.69 7.93 -11.45
N SER A 88 19.75 8.70 -11.23
CA SER A 88 21.12 8.18 -11.03
C SER A 88 21.35 7.53 -9.66
N MET A 89 20.34 7.46 -8.79
CA MET A 89 20.47 6.88 -7.45
C MET A 89 20.88 5.40 -7.52
N PRO A 90 21.83 4.92 -6.71
CA PRO A 90 22.15 3.49 -6.62
C PRO A 90 20.92 2.65 -6.26
N ILE A 91 20.77 1.46 -6.86
CA ILE A 91 19.61 0.58 -6.59
C ILE A 91 19.54 0.22 -5.10
N THR A 92 20.68 0.07 -4.43
CA THR A 92 20.77 -0.15 -2.98
C THR A 92 20.09 0.96 -2.20
N ASP A 93 20.31 2.21 -2.57
CA ASP A 93 19.74 3.36 -1.87
C ASP A 93 18.24 3.45 -2.15
N VAL A 94 17.82 3.16 -3.39
CA VAL A 94 16.38 3.07 -3.76
C VAL A 94 15.64 2.07 -2.88
N VAL A 95 16.24 0.93 -2.56
CA VAL A 95 15.65 -0.11 -1.69
C VAL A 95 15.33 0.47 -0.31
N TYR A 96 16.31 1.12 0.32
CA TYR A 96 16.16 1.68 1.65
C TYR A 96 15.25 2.91 1.67
N GLU A 97 15.33 3.77 0.65
CA GLU A 97 14.43 4.92 0.47
C GLU A 97 12.96 4.51 0.31
N CYS A 98 12.70 3.33 -0.26
CA CYS A 98 11.36 2.77 -0.37
C CYS A 98 10.92 1.99 0.88
N GLY A 99 11.75 1.96 1.93
CA GLY A 99 11.43 1.30 3.20
C GLY A 99 11.38 -0.23 3.09
N PHE A 100 12.21 -0.83 2.25
CA PHE A 100 12.44 -2.29 2.24
C PHE A 100 13.59 -2.64 3.17
N ALA A 101 13.46 -3.75 3.89
CA ALA A 101 14.50 -4.23 4.81
C ALA A 101 15.75 -4.72 4.07
N ASP A 102 15.57 -5.35 2.90
CA ASP A 102 16.65 -5.92 2.11
C ASP A 102 16.36 -5.91 0.60
N HIS A 103 17.44 -6.00 -0.16
CA HIS A 103 17.42 -5.93 -1.61
C HIS A 103 16.74 -7.15 -2.27
N SER A 104 16.78 -8.33 -1.65
CA SER A 104 16.17 -9.55 -2.19
C SER A 104 14.65 -9.46 -2.13
N HIS A 105 14.11 -9.02 -1.00
CA HIS A 105 12.67 -8.79 -0.82
C HIS A 105 12.17 -7.72 -1.79
N PHE A 106 12.91 -6.62 -1.94
CA PHE A 106 12.60 -5.59 -2.94
C PHE A 106 12.57 -6.16 -4.36
N THR A 107 13.63 -6.84 -4.78
CA THR A 107 13.76 -7.35 -6.16
C THR A 107 12.64 -8.35 -6.49
N ARG A 108 12.34 -9.27 -5.58
CA ARG A 108 11.25 -10.24 -5.76
C ARG A 108 9.89 -9.55 -5.84
N THR A 109 9.65 -8.56 -4.97
CA THR A 109 8.39 -7.82 -4.93
C THR A 109 8.21 -6.96 -6.18
N PHE A 110 9.25 -6.22 -6.58
CA PHE A 110 9.26 -5.42 -7.78
C PHE A 110 9.03 -6.28 -9.02
N SER A 111 9.78 -7.38 -9.18
CA SER A 111 9.65 -8.26 -10.35
C SER A 111 8.30 -8.95 -10.41
N ARG A 112 7.68 -9.26 -9.27
CA ARG A 112 6.33 -9.82 -9.22
C ARG A 112 5.26 -8.81 -9.65
N LEU A 113 5.43 -7.53 -9.33
CA LEU A 113 4.46 -6.48 -9.63
C LEU A 113 4.66 -5.86 -11.02
N GLU A 114 5.91 -5.68 -11.45
CA GLU A 114 6.28 -5.02 -12.72
C GLU A 114 6.74 -6.00 -13.80
N GLY A 115 6.79 -7.30 -13.51
CA GLY A 115 7.15 -8.34 -14.49
C GLY A 115 8.61 -8.33 -14.92
N MET A 116 9.43 -7.41 -14.40
CA MET A 116 10.85 -7.28 -14.73
C MET A 116 11.66 -6.85 -13.51
N THR A 117 12.98 -7.07 -13.55
CA THR A 117 13.85 -6.67 -12.43
C THR A 117 14.06 -5.15 -12.38
N PRO A 118 14.37 -4.57 -11.20
CA PRO A 118 14.68 -3.14 -11.06
C PRO A 118 15.81 -2.67 -11.98
N ARG A 119 16.82 -3.52 -12.20
CA ARG A 119 17.93 -3.22 -13.12
C ARG A 119 17.48 -3.22 -14.57
N ALA A 120 16.61 -4.16 -14.97
CA ALA A 120 16.03 -4.18 -16.31
C ALA A 120 15.13 -2.95 -16.54
N TRP A 121 14.35 -2.56 -15.52
CA TRP A 121 13.56 -1.33 -15.52
C TRP A 121 14.46 -0.13 -15.81
N ARG A 122 15.50 0.11 -14.99
CA ARG A 122 16.44 1.23 -15.22
C ARG A 122 17.01 1.25 -16.62
N ARG A 123 17.52 0.12 -17.11
CA ARG A 123 18.05 0.01 -18.47
C ARG A 123 17.02 0.32 -19.55
N ALA A 124 15.76 -0.07 -19.37
CA ALA A 124 14.70 0.24 -20.32
C ALA A 124 14.46 1.75 -20.44
N PHE A 125 14.58 2.51 -19.33
CA PHE A 125 14.42 3.96 -19.32
C PHE A 125 15.69 4.71 -19.77
N ASP A 126 16.89 4.20 -19.48
CA ASP A 126 18.16 4.75 -20.00
C ASP A 126 18.21 4.74 -21.54
N HIS A 127 17.57 3.74 -22.16
CA HIS A 127 17.46 3.64 -23.62
C HIS A 127 16.19 4.31 -24.19
N ALA A 128 15.22 4.68 -23.35
CA ALA A 128 13.97 5.33 -23.78
C ALA A 128 14.16 6.81 -24.14
N THR A 129 15.22 7.47 -23.65
CA THR A 129 15.71 8.73 -24.24
C THR A 129 16.20 8.55 -25.69
N SER A 130 16.33 7.31 -26.17
CA SER A 130 16.71 7.01 -27.55
C SER A 130 15.59 6.35 -28.37
N HIS A 131 14.80 5.39 -27.86
CA HIS A 131 13.59 4.81 -28.53
C HIS A 131 12.70 4.07 -27.51
N PRO A 132 11.38 4.32 -27.42
CA PRO A 132 10.53 3.68 -26.41
C PRO A 132 10.19 2.24 -26.80
N ARG A 133 10.82 1.25 -26.16
CA ARG A 133 10.27 -0.13 -26.12
C ARG A 133 9.29 -0.21 -24.96
N GLN A 134 8.01 -0.40 -25.29
CA GLN A 134 6.93 -0.48 -24.31
C GLN A 134 7.22 -1.57 -23.26
N PRO A 135 6.97 -1.30 -21.97
CA PRO A 135 7.03 -2.33 -20.94
C PRO A 135 5.97 -3.41 -21.23
N PRO A 136 6.27 -4.69 -20.96
CA PRO A 136 5.31 -5.77 -21.11
C PRO A 136 4.06 -5.45 -20.30
N VAL A 137 2.91 -5.44 -20.97
CA VAL A 137 1.59 -5.21 -20.38
C VAL A 137 1.29 -6.42 -19.50
N ILE A 138 1.43 -6.26 -18.20
CA ILE A 138 1.18 -7.33 -17.24
C ILE A 138 -0.33 -7.35 -16.98
N ASP A 139 -0.93 -8.48 -17.31
CA ASP A 139 -2.35 -8.74 -17.14
C ASP A 139 -2.78 -8.48 -15.69
N ARG A 140 -3.82 -7.66 -15.51
CA ARG A 140 -4.28 -7.12 -14.21
C ARG A 140 -4.98 -8.17 -13.32
N ASP A 141 -4.98 -9.44 -13.73
CA ASP A 141 -5.71 -10.54 -13.09
C ASP A 141 -4.76 -11.52 -12.34
N ILE A 142 -3.94 -11.01 -11.41
CA ILE A 142 -3.21 -11.88 -10.47
C ILE A 142 -3.97 -11.96 -9.15
N PRO A 143 -4.87 -12.96 -8.96
CA PRO A 143 -5.45 -13.24 -7.67
C PRO A 143 -4.42 -13.91 -6.75
N ASN A 144 -4.50 -13.52 -5.48
CA ASN A 144 -3.92 -14.17 -4.30
C ASN A 144 -2.61 -13.58 -3.72
N TRP A 145 -2.74 -12.43 -3.07
CA TRP A 145 -1.78 -11.94 -2.07
C TRP A 145 -1.88 -12.67 -0.71
N ARG A 146 -2.66 -13.75 -0.55
CA ARG A 146 -2.68 -14.49 0.71
C ARG A 146 -1.36 -15.25 0.90
N THR A 147 -0.86 -15.18 2.14
CA THR A 147 0.19 -16.00 2.78
C THR A 147 1.63 -15.64 2.35
N HIS A 148 2.52 -15.07 3.17
CA HIS A 148 2.74 -15.16 4.62
C HIS A 148 3.07 -13.79 5.23
N ASP A 149 2.26 -13.34 6.18
CA ASP A 149 2.69 -12.43 7.25
C ASP A 149 3.03 -13.36 8.43
N SER A 150 4.28 -13.81 8.47
CA SER A 150 4.84 -14.55 9.61
C SER A 150 6.31 -14.18 9.67
N LEU A 151 6.74 -13.76 10.86
CA LEU A 151 7.99 -13.09 11.20
C LEU A 151 8.04 -11.62 10.77
N VAL A 152 7.75 -10.67 11.67
CA VAL A 152 8.64 -10.26 12.76
C VAL A 152 7.80 -9.80 13.97
N ASP A 153 7.80 -10.58 15.04
CA ASP A 153 7.45 -10.15 16.39
C ASP A 153 8.35 -11.00 17.31
N SER A 154 9.58 -10.56 17.50
CA SER A 154 10.46 -10.94 18.62
C SER A 154 11.81 -10.24 18.51
N VAL A 155 11.85 -8.95 18.86
CA VAL A 155 13.04 -8.33 19.46
C VAL A 155 12.57 -7.41 20.58
N GLY A 156 12.99 -7.75 21.81
CA GLY A 156 13.32 -6.75 22.82
C GLY A 156 12.29 -6.50 23.90
N GLN A 157 12.02 -7.49 24.77
CA GLN A 157 11.54 -7.20 26.12
C GLN A 157 12.71 -7.34 27.10
N SER A 158 13.37 -6.21 27.36
CA SER A 158 14.23 -6.04 28.53
C SER A 158 13.35 -5.80 29.77
N ARG A 159 13.53 -6.65 30.79
CA ARG A 159 13.37 -6.38 32.23
C ARG A 159 14.34 -7.36 32.91
N ALA A 160 15.50 -6.92 33.39
CA ALA A 160 15.74 -6.21 34.64
C ALA A 160 15.33 -7.01 35.89
N GLN A 161 16.38 -7.47 36.61
CA GLN A 161 16.50 -7.75 38.05
C GLN A 161 15.72 -8.95 38.64
N GLU A 162 16.44 -9.92 39.22
CA GLU A 162 16.70 -9.97 40.66
C GLU A 162 17.75 -11.02 41.03
N LEU A 163 18.68 -10.61 41.91
CA LEU A 163 19.60 -11.43 42.68
C LEU A 163 18.78 -12.31 43.63
N HIS A 164 19.20 -13.54 43.93
CA HIS A 164 19.22 -14.06 45.31
C HIS A 164 19.92 -15.43 45.37
N ALA A 165 20.99 -15.45 46.18
CA ALA A 165 21.67 -16.56 46.88
C ALA A 165 22.22 -17.74 46.06
#